data_AF-A0A5D3FT24-F1
#
_entry.id   AF-A0A5D3FT24-F1
#
_cell.length_a   1.000
_cell.length_b   1.000
_cell.length_c   1.000
_cell.angle_alpha   90.00
_cell.angle_beta   90.00
_cell.angle_gamma   90.00
#
_symmetry.space_group_name_H-M   'P 1'
#
loop_
_entity.id
_entity.type
_entity.pdbx_description
1 polymer ?
#
loop_
_entity_poly.entity_id
_entity_poly.type
_entity_poly.pdbx_seq_one_letter_code
_entity_poly.pdbx_strand_id
1 'polypeptide(L)'
;MTGINDDLGARDTAGRGAPPGGLPVPAPEEVRAARIYLTSRHATGLDELLWEERKRPMPDGAAVNAVIAASGRARRGVGDAPSPMDVAAALVLLSALRSNLDLAEARLLDTARVTGLGIEQLAAVLGVSVAEAEERRGRLEPLLDECAALPSTALPSTAWPAKSKAADQPTGQTSRPWT
;
A
#
# COMPACT_ATOMS: atom_id res chain seq x y z
N MET A 1 -2.85 -42.48 -47.30
CA MET A 1 -3.03 -41.02 -47.53
C MET A 1 -3.94 -40.51 -46.42
N THR A 2 -3.32 -40.09 -45.31
CA THR A 2 -3.27 -38.67 -44.86
C THR A 2 -4.53 -38.39 -44.03
N GLY A 3 -4.52 -38.42 -42.69
CA GLY A 3 -3.63 -37.70 -41.78
C GLY A 3 -4.15 -36.27 -41.63
N ILE A 4 -4.70 -35.93 -40.46
CA ILE A 4 -4.80 -34.60 -39.81
C ILE A 4 -5.60 -34.86 -38.50
N ASN A 5 -4.90 -35.31 -37.48
CA ASN A 5 -5.16 -34.90 -36.11
C ASN A 5 -3.95 -34.04 -35.79
N ASP A 6 -4.13 -32.75 -35.54
CA ASP A 6 -3.30 -31.97 -34.62
C ASP A 6 -3.76 -30.50 -34.58
N ASP A 7 -3.63 -29.96 -33.37
CA ASP A 7 -3.40 -28.55 -33.07
C ASP A 7 -4.62 -27.60 -33.01
N LEU A 8 -5.45 -27.80 -31.97
CA LEU A 8 -6.07 -26.67 -31.29
C LEU A 8 -5.36 -26.49 -29.95
N GLY A 9 -4.31 -25.67 -30.03
CA GLY A 9 -3.51 -25.13 -28.94
C GLY A 9 -4.30 -24.96 -27.64
N ALA A 10 -3.97 -25.83 -26.69
CA ALA A 10 -4.11 -25.57 -25.28
C ALA A 10 -3.42 -24.23 -24.99
N ARG A 11 -4.23 -23.18 -24.84
CA ARG A 11 -3.80 -21.96 -24.15
C ARG A 11 -3.62 -22.34 -22.69
N ASP A 12 -2.41 -22.75 -22.35
CA ASP A 12 -1.86 -22.69 -21.00
C ASP A 12 -1.86 -21.23 -20.57
N THR A 13 -3.03 -20.71 -20.18
CA THR A 13 -3.08 -19.54 -19.32
C THR A 13 -2.64 -20.03 -17.96
N ALA A 14 -1.38 -19.75 -17.66
CA ALA A 14 -0.72 -19.96 -16.39
C ALA A 14 -1.67 -19.71 -15.22
N GLY A 15 -2.28 -20.78 -14.73
CA GLY A 15 -2.84 -20.85 -13.39
C GLY A 15 -1.69 -20.80 -12.41
N ARG A 16 -1.15 -19.59 -12.21
CA ARG A 16 -0.29 -19.29 -11.07
C ARG A 16 -1.18 -19.54 -9.86
N GLY A 17 -0.91 -20.65 -9.15
CA GLY A 17 -1.72 -21.16 -8.06
C GLY A 17 -2.08 -20.03 -7.10
N ALA A 18 -3.34 -19.62 -7.13
CA ALA A 18 -3.86 -18.73 -6.12
C ALA A 18 -3.89 -19.51 -4.80
N PRO A 19 -3.21 -19.05 -3.74
CA PRO A 19 -3.40 -19.65 -2.44
C PRO A 19 -4.88 -19.50 -2.03
N PRO A 20 -5.45 -20.49 -1.34
CA PRO A 20 -6.87 -20.46 -0.96
C PRO A 20 -7.14 -19.29 -0.02
N GLY A 21 -7.94 -18.31 -0.49
CA GLY A 21 -8.58 -17.29 0.35
C GLY A 21 -8.15 -15.84 0.15
N GLY A 22 -7.16 -15.54 -0.69
CA GLY A 22 -6.74 -14.16 -1.01
C GLY A 22 -7.36 -13.65 -2.30
N LEU A 23 -7.90 -12.41 -2.30
CA LEU A 23 -8.13 -11.70 -3.57
C LEU A 23 -6.77 -11.54 -4.27
N PRO A 24 -6.69 -11.72 -5.60
CA PRO A 24 -5.44 -11.54 -6.31
C PRO A 24 -4.91 -10.11 -6.09
N VAL A 25 -3.59 -9.99 -5.91
CA VAL A 25 -2.93 -8.68 -5.81
C VAL A 25 -3.20 -7.92 -7.11
N PRO A 26 -3.81 -6.72 -7.07
CA PRO A 26 -4.14 -5.97 -8.27
C PRO A 26 -2.87 -5.57 -9.02
N ALA A 27 -2.96 -5.48 -10.34
CA ALA A 27 -1.81 -5.08 -11.15
C ALA A 27 -1.43 -3.61 -10.84
N PRO A 28 -0.14 -3.23 -10.87
CA PRO A 28 0.29 -1.87 -10.54
C PRO A 28 -0.41 -0.77 -11.37
N GLU A 29 -0.73 -1.06 -12.63
CA GLU A 29 -1.44 -0.12 -13.51
C GLU A 29 -2.92 0.04 -13.14
N GLU A 30 -3.58 -1.01 -12.66
CA GLU A 30 -4.95 -0.94 -12.15
C GLU A 30 -5.02 -0.06 -10.90
N VAL A 31 -4.05 -0.22 -10.00
CA VAL A 31 -3.92 0.62 -8.80
C VAL A 31 -3.67 2.07 -9.20
N ARG A 32 -2.79 2.32 -10.18
CA ARG A 32 -2.52 3.68 -10.68
C ARG A 32 -3.77 4.32 -11.29
N ALA A 33 -4.48 3.58 -12.14
CA ALA A 33 -5.72 4.04 -12.76
C ALA A 33 -6.80 4.35 -11.71
N ALA A 34 -6.97 3.48 -10.72
CA ALA A 34 -7.92 3.69 -9.62
C ALA A 34 -7.57 4.94 -8.79
N ARG A 35 -6.29 5.18 -8.49
CA ARG A 35 -5.82 6.39 -7.79
C ARG A 35 -6.20 7.65 -8.55
N ILE A 36 -5.87 7.71 -9.84
CA ILE A 36 -6.16 8.87 -10.70
C ILE A 36 -7.68 9.09 -10.77
N TYR A 37 -8.43 8.03 -11.04
CA TYR A 37 -9.87 8.06 -11.16
C TYR A 37 -10.54 8.61 -9.88
N LEU A 38 -10.24 8.04 -8.71
CA LEU A 38 -10.84 8.48 -7.46
C LEU A 38 -10.37 9.87 -7.04
N THR A 39 -9.09 10.21 -7.25
CA THR A 39 -8.57 11.55 -6.95
C THR A 39 -9.35 12.60 -7.74
N SER A 40 -9.54 12.39 -9.05
CA SER A 40 -10.25 13.37 -9.90
C SER A 40 -11.70 13.64 -9.49
N ARG A 41 -12.35 12.72 -8.74
CA ARG A 41 -13.76 12.80 -8.38
C ARG A 41 -14.01 13.15 -6.92
N HIS A 42 -13.06 12.79 -6.04
CA HIS A 42 -13.27 12.84 -4.59
C HIS A 42 -12.21 13.64 -3.84
N ALA A 43 -11.16 14.12 -4.51
CA ALA A 43 -10.22 15.02 -3.87
C ALA A 43 -10.94 16.29 -3.41
N THR A 44 -10.66 16.71 -2.18
CA THR A 44 -11.20 17.94 -1.59
C THR A 44 -10.11 18.63 -0.78
N GLY A 45 -10.19 19.95 -0.64
CA GLY A 45 -9.28 20.71 0.22
C GLY A 45 -7.82 20.59 -0.23
N LEU A 46 -6.93 20.15 0.68
CA LEU A 46 -5.51 20.04 0.37
C LEU A 46 -5.22 19.00 -0.73
N ASP A 47 -5.97 17.89 -0.75
CA ASP A 47 -5.76 16.84 -1.74
C ASP A 47 -6.17 17.31 -3.15
N GLU A 48 -7.21 18.12 -3.24
CA GLU A 48 -7.64 18.75 -4.50
C GLU A 48 -6.59 19.74 -5.01
N LEU A 49 -6.06 20.59 -4.13
CA LEU A 49 -4.98 21.51 -4.47
C LEU A 49 -3.75 20.77 -5.00
N LEU A 50 -3.33 19.71 -4.31
CA LEU A 50 -2.18 18.89 -4.71
C LEU A 50 -2.43 18.14 -6.03
N TRP A 51 -3.66 17.73 -6.28
CA TRP A 51 -4.06 17.14 -7.54
C TRP A 51 -4.02 18.15 -8.69
N GLU A 52 -4.49 19.37 -8.47
CA GLU A 52 -4.49 20.39 -9.51
C GLU A 52 -3.10 20.93 -9.82
N GLU A 53 -2.31 21.25 -8.79
CA GLU A 53 -0.99 21.83 -8.97
C GLU A 53 0.07 20.81 -9.43
N ARG A 54 -0.01 19.58 -8.93
CA ARG A 54 1.09 18.60 -9.07
C ARG A 54 0.66 17.25 -9.60
N LYS A 55 -0.63 17.08 -9.92
CA LYS A 55 -1.23 15.78 -10.28
C LYS A 55 -0.84 14.70 -9.28
N ARG A 56 -0.75 15.08 -8.00
CA ARG A 56 -0.44 14.18 -6.90
C ARG A 56 -1.74 13.48 -6.48
N PRO A 57 -1.86 12.16 -6.63
CA PRO A 57 -3.06 11.44 -6.22
C PRO A 57 -3.28 11.50 -4.70
N MET A 58 -4.54 11.38 -4.29
CA MET A 58 -4.89 11.13 -2.89
C MET A 58 -4.18 9.86 -2.37
N PRO A 59 -3.82 9.82 -1.08
CA PRO A 59 -3.45 8.57 -0.43
C PRO A 59 -4.58 7.53 -0.55
N ASP A 60 -4.22 6.26 -0.77
CA ASP A 60 -5.21 5.18 -1.01
C ASP A 60 -6.28 5.09 0.07
N GLY A 61 -5.89 5.18 1.35
CA GLY A 61 -6.83 5.14 2.47
C GLY A 61 -7.77 6.34 2.49
N ALA A 62 -7.30 7.53 2.11
CA ALA A 62 -8.13 8.73 2.00
C ALA A 62 -9.14 8.58 0.85
N ALA A 63 -8.72 8.06 -0.30
CA ALA A 63 -9.59 7.81 -1.45
C ALA A 63 -10.69 6.77 -1.13
N VAL A 64 -10.34 5.66 -0.46
CA VAL A 64 -11.33 4.66 -0.01
C VAL A 64 -12.32 5.28 0.98
N ASN A 65 -11.83 6.04 1.96
CA ASN A 65 -12.68 6.70 2.94
C ASN A 65 -13.60 7.76 2.31
N ALA A 66 -13.16 8.44 1.26
CA ALA A 66 -13.99 9.42 0.56
C ALA A 66 -15.22 8.75 -0.11
N VAL A 67 -15.04 7.57 -0.71
CA VAL A 67 -16.15 6.78 -1.29
C VAL A 67 -17.11 6.28 -0.20
N ILE A 68 -16.58 5.77 0.92
CA ILE A 68 -17.40 5.36 2.08
C ILE A 68 -18.20 6.55 2.63
N ALA A 69 -17.54 7.70 2.79
CA ALA A 69 -18.19 8.92 3.26
C ALA A 69 -19.27 9.41 2.30
N ALA A 70 -19.04 9.35 0.99
CA ALA A 70 -20.05 9.68 -0.03
C ALA A 70 -21.28 8.77 0.10
N SER A 71 -21.08 7.45 0.23
CA SER A 71 -22.17 6.49 0.48
C SER A 71 -22.95 6.82 1.76
N GLY A 72 -22.23 7.15 2.83
CA GLY A 72 -22.82 7.55 4.11
C GLY A 72 -23.65 8.83 4.03
N ARG A 73 -23.21 9.84 3.28
CA ARG A 73 -23.97 11.08 3.06
C ARG A 73 -25.22 10.83 2.21
N ALA A 74 -25.09 10.08 1.11
CA ALA A 74 -26.20 9.76 0.22
C ALA A 74 -27.31 8.99 0.95
N ARG A 75 -26.96 8.04 1.84
CA ARG A 75 -27.93 7.32 2.68
C ARG A 75 -28.71 8.23 3.63
N ARG A 76 -28.13 9.36 4.02
CA ARG A 76 -28.80 10.40 4.83
C ARG A 76 -29.54 11.44 3.98
N GLY A 77 -29.65 11.23 2.68
CA GLY A 77 -30.30 12.15 1.75
C GLY A 77 -29.46 13.38 1.40
N VAL A 78 -28.15 13.34 1.61
CA VAL A 78 -27.23 14.47 1.33
C VAL A 78 -26.24 14.09 0.24
N GLY A 79 -26.27 14.82 -0.88
CA GLY A 79 -25.37 14.59 -2.01
C GLY A 79 -25.61 13.28 -2.75
N ASP A 80 -24.80 13.03 -3.78
CA ASP A 80 -24.96 11.88 -4.66
C ASP A 80 -24.32 10.62 -4.07
N ALA A 81 -24.94 9.47 -4.36
CA ALA A 81 -24.36 8.16 -4.08
C ALA A 81 -23.13 7.92 -4.97
N PRO A 82 -22.09 7.23 -4.46
CA PRO A 82 -20.97 6.83 -5.29
C PRO A 82 -21.45 5.92 -6.41
N SER A 83 -20.90 6.13 -7.60
CA SER A 83 -21.18 5.26 -8.75
C SER A 83 -20.61 3.86 -8.51
N PRO A 84 -21.12 2.83 -9.22
CA PRO A 84 -20.53 1.48 -9.17
C PRO A 84 -19.04 1.46 -9.48
N MET A 85 -18.57 2.35 -10.36
CA MET A 85 -17.15 2.46 -10.71
C MET A 85 -16.31 3.07 -9.58
N ASP A 86 -16.87 4.00 -8.80
CA ASP A 86 -16.19 4.53 -7.60
C ASP A 86 -15.98 3.42 -6.56
N VAL A 87 -16.97 2.56 -6.37
CA VAL A 87 -16.86 1.40 -5.47
C VAL A 87 -15.83 0.39 -6.00
N ALA A 88 -15.85 0.07 -7.30
CA ALA A 88 -14.89 -0.85 -7.89
C ALA A 88 -13.44 -0.34 -7.77
N ALA A 89 -13.19 0.93 -8.09
CA ALA A 89 -11.88 1.54 -7.93
C ALA A 89 -11.42 1.55 -6.45
N ALA A 90 -12.34 1.81 -5.51
CA ALA A 90 -12.02 1.75 -4.09
C ALA A 90 -11.66 0.33 -3.62
N LEU A 91 -12.31 -0.70 -4.16
CA LEU A 91 -11.97 -2.10 -3.87
C LEU A 91 -10.57 -2.48 -4.40
N VAL A 92 -10.18 -1.97 -5.57
CA VAL A 92 -8.80 -2.14 -6.09
C VAL A 92 -7.79 -1.52 -5.12
N LEU A 93 -8.01 -0.28 -4.67
CA LEU A 93 -7.13 0.38 -3.71
C LEU A 93 -7.12 -0.33 -2.35
N LEU A 94 -8.26 -0.84 -1.88
CA LEU A 94 -8.34 -1.60 -0.64
C LEU A 94 -7.56 -2.92 -0.72
N SER A 95 -7.62 -3.64 -1.84
CA SER A 95 -6.83 -4.84 -2.07
C SER A 95 -5.32 -4.51 -2.06
N ALA A 96 -4.91 -3.43 -2.74
CA ALA A 96 -3.53 -2.98 -2.72
C ALA A 96 -3.05 -2.59 -1.30
N LEU A 97 -3.89 -1.90 -0.52
CA LEU A 97 -3.61 -1.58 0.88
C LEU A 97 -3.43 -2.83 1.74
N ARG A 98 -4.29 -3.84 1.58
CA ARG A 98 -4.19 -5.11 2.29
C ARG A 98 -2.88 -5.83 1.96
N SER A 99 -2.52 -5.93 0.69
CA SER A 99 -1.25 -6.53 0.27
C SER A 99 -0.04 -5.79 0.84
N ASN A 100 -0.07 -4.45 0.87
CA ASN A 100 1.00 -3.65 1.48
C ASN A 100 1.10 -3.87 2.99
N LEU A 101 -0.03 -4.03 3.69
CA LEU A 101 -0.07 -4.31 5.12
C LEU A 101 0.43 -5.73 5.43
N ASP A 102 0.02 -6.73 4.64
CA ASP A 102 0.50 -8.11 4.77
C ASP A 102 2.02 -8.18 4.59
N LEU A 103 2.57 -7.46 3.61
CA LEU A 103 4.02 -7.36 3.41
C LEU A 103 4.73 -6.62 4.56
N ALA A 104 4.15 -5.52 5.05
CA ALA A 104 4.70 -4.78 6.18
C ALA A 104 4.71 -5.65 7.46
N GLU A 105 3.65 -6.42 7.67
CA GLU A 105 3.56 -7.40 8.75
C GLU A 105 4.60 -8.50 8.61
N ALA A 106 4.76 -9.09 7.42
CA ALA A 106 5.79 -10.10 7.14
C ALA A 106 7.19 -9.57 7.49
N ARG A 107 7.52 -8.34 7.08
CA ARG A 107 8.81 -7.69 7.38
C ARG A 107 9.00 -7.42 8.87
N LEU A 108 7.93 -7.07 9.57
CA LEU A 108 8.00 -6.83 11.01
C LEU A 108 8.18 -8.14 11.79
N LEU A 109 7.52 -9.23 11.37
CA LEU A 109 7.70 -10.57 11.93
C LEU A 109 9.12 -11.11 11.68
N ASP A 110 9.69 -10.87 10.50
CA ASP A 110 11.08 -11.20 10.21
C ASP A 110 12.06 -10.38 11.06
N THR A 111 11.81 -9.07 11.19
CA THR A 111 12.60 -8.20 12.07
C THR A 111 12.53 -8.69 13.53
N ALA A 112 11.34 -9.06 14.01
CA ALA A 112 11.15 -9.61 15.34
C ALA A 112 12.00 -10.88 15.53
N ARG A 113 12.00 -11.80 14.57
CA ARG A 113 12.85 -13.00 14.57
C ARG A 113 14.34 -12.66 14.63
N VAL A 114 14.82 -11.74 13.80
CA VAL A 114 16.23 -11.32 13.76
C VAL A 114 16.66 -10.66 15.08
N THR A 115 15.76 -9.92 15.73
CA THR A 115 16.03 -9.31 17.04
C THR A 115 15.91 -10.28 18.22
N GLY A 116 15.57 -11.55 17.97
CA GLY A 116 15.46 -12.58 19.00
C GLY A 116 14.11 -12.59 19.75
N LEU A 117 13.08 -11.92 19.21
CA LEU A 117 11.73 -12.02 19.76
C LEU A 117 11.13 -13.38 19.38
N GLY A 118 11.00 -14.25 20.39
CA GLY A 118 10.42 -15.59 20.23
C GLY A 118 8.94 -15.55 19.90
N ILE A 119 8.42 -16.69 19.45
CA ILE A 119 7.04 -16.81 18.99
C ILE A 119 6.04 -16.62 20.14
N GLU A 120 6.43 -16.97 21.37
CA GLU A 120 5.64 -16.78 22.58
C GLU A 120 5.51 -15.30 22.94
N GLN A 121 6.61 -14.53 22.83
CA GLN A 121 6.56 -13.08 23.05
C GLN A 121 5.77 -12.37 21.96
N LEU A 122 5.90 -12.81 20.70
CA LEU A 122 5.09 -12.32 19.59
C LEU A 122 3.60 -12.57 19.83
N ALA A 123 3.23 -13.79 20.20
CA ALA A 123 1.85 -14.16 20.53
C ALA A 123 1.29 -13.28 21.66
N ALA A 124 2.07 -13.06 22.72
CA ALA A 124 1.70 -12.18 23.82
C ALA A 124 1.51 -10.71 23.39
N VAL A 125 2.39 -10.17 22.54
CA VAL A 125 2.27 -8.79 22.03
C VAL A 125 1.06 -8.62 21.11
N LEU A 126 0.78 -9.63 20.28
CA LEU A 126 -0.36 -9.62 19.34
C LEU A 126 -1.69 -9.97 20.03
N GLY A 127 -1.67 -10.47 21.26
CA GLY A 127 -2.86 -10.90 21.98
C GLY A 127 -3.52 -12.15 21.39
N VAL A 128 -2.73 -13.04 20.78
CA VAL A 128 -3.19 -14.28 20.13
C VAL A 128 -2.51 -15.49 20.75
N SER A 129 -3.00 -16.69 20.43
CA SER A 129 -2.32 -17.93 20.82
C SER A 129 -1.01 -18.12 20.02
N VAL A 130 -0.11 -18.95 20.56
CA VAL A 130 1.15 -19.31 19.88
C VAL A 130 0.86 -19.97 18.52
N ALA A 131 -0.14 -20.85 18.45
CA ALA A 131 -0.55 -21.51 17.21
C ALA A 131 -1.02 -20.50 16.15
N GLU A 132 -1.83 -19.51 16.53
CA GLU A 132 -2.26 -18.43 15.62
C GLU A 132 -1.08 -17.56 15.16
N ALA A 133 -0.11 -17.29 16.03
CA ALA A 133 1.09 -16.56 15.67
C ALA A 133 1.98 -17.34 14.67
N GLU A 134 2.12 -18.65 14.85
CA GLU A 134 2.84 -19.54 13.93
C GLU A 134 2.15 -19.63 12.58
N GLU A 135 0.83 -19.87 12.57
CA GLU A 135 0.03 -19.91 11.35
C GLU A 135 0.16 -18.59 10.59
N ARG A 136 0.03 -17.47 11.29
CA ARG A 136 0.15 -16.13 10.72
C ARG A 136 1.52 -15.89 10.09
N ARG A 137 2.60 -16.31 10.76
CA ARG A 137 3.96 -16.22 10.22
C ARG A 137 4.12 -17.11 8.99
N GLY A 138 3.71 -18.37 9.06
CA GLY A 138 3.80 -19.31 7.93
C GLY A 138 3.01 -18.86 6.70
N ARG A 139 1.87 -18.19 6.90
CA ARG A 139 1.07 -17.59 5.82
C ARG A 139 1.78 -16.41 5.14
N LEU A 140 2.56 -15.63 5.89
CA LEU A 140 3.14 -14.36 5.43
C LEU A 140 4.60 -14.47 4.99
N GLU A 141 5.34 -15.48 5.46
CA GLU A 141 6.75 -15.73 5.11
C GLU A 141 7.01 -15.78 3.59
N PRO A 142 6.16 -16.43 2.75
CA PRO A 142 6.39 -16.46 1.30
C PRO A 142 6.42 -15.07 0.63
N LEU A 143 5.77 -14.06 1.22
CA LEU A 143 5.73 -12.71 0.67
C LEU A 143 7.09 -12.01 0.72
N LEU A 144 7.97 -12.43 1.65
CA LEU A 144 9.32 -11.91 1.76
C LEU A 144 10.19 -12.38 0.59
N ASP A 145 10.05 -13.65 0.20
CA ASP A 145 10.77 -14.25 -0.92
C ASP A 145 10.33 -13.65 -2.26
N GLU A 146 9.01 -13.46 -2.44
CA GLU A 146 8.46 -12.80 -3.62
C GLU A 146 8.94 -11.35 -3.77
N CYS A 147 9.12 -10.63 -2.65
CA CYS A 147 9.71 -9.29 -2.66
C CYS A 147 11.21 -9.27 -2.95
N ALA A 148 11.96 -10.26 -2.46
CA ALA A 148 13.39 -10.38 -2.75
C ALA A 148 13.65 -10.70 -4.24
N ALA A 149 12.69 -11.34 -4.91
CA ALA A 149 12.77 -11.68 -6.34
C ALA A 149 12.46 -10.51 -7.30
N LEU A 150 11.91 -9.39 -6.82
CA LEU A 150 11.63 -8.22 -7.66
C LEU A 150 12.84 -7.26 -7.70
N PRO A 151 13.33 -6.85 -8.88
CA PRO A 151 14.37 -5.84 -8.97
C PRO A 151 13.88 -4.54 -8.33
N SER A 152 14.66 -4.02 -7.38
CA SER A 152 14.41 -2.81 -6.60
C SER A 152 14.23 -1.59 -7.51
N THR A 153 13.02 -1.41 -8.02
CA THR A 153 12.65 -0.28 -8.85
C THR A 153 11.46 0.41 -8.18
N ALA A 154 11.80 1.46 -7.43
CA ALA A 154 10.93 2.54 -6.98
C ALA A 154 9.74 2.16 -6.07
N LEU A 155 10.01 2.03 -4.77
CA LEU A 155 9.07 2.59 -3.81
C LEU A 155 9.11 4.12 -3.99
N PRO A 156 7.97 4.81 -4.23
CA PRO A 156 7.94 6.26 -4.08
C PRO A 156 8.20 6.55 -2.60
N SER A 157 9.41 7.01 -2.32
CA SER A 157 9.83 7.45 -1.00
C SER A 157 8.88 8.55 -0.54
N THR A 158 8.06 8.28 0.47
CA THR A 158 7.46 9.29 1.34
C THR A 158 8.54 9.84 2.30
N ALA A 159 9.72 10.18 1.78
CA ALA A 159 10.68 10.98 2.51
C ALA A 159 10.12 12.40 2.62
N TRP A 160 9.58 12.72 3.79
CA TRP A 160 9.53 14.12 4.22
C TRP A 160 10.95 14.71 4.19
N PRO A 161 11.14 15.95 3.72
CA PRO A 161 12.44 16.57 3.76
C PRO A 161 12.82 16.80 5.23
N ALA A 162 13.83 16.06 5.69
CA ALA A 162 14.53 16.39 6.91
C ALA A 162 15.02 17.83 6.77
N LYS A 163 14.61 18.72 7.68
CA LYS A 163 15.12 20.09 7.78
C LYS A 163 16.64 20.02 7.89
N SER A 164 17.35 20.31 6.81
CA SER A 164 18.77 20.60 6.84
C SER A 164 18.93 21.88 7.65
N LYS A 165 19.39 21.74 8.90
CA LYS A 165 19.84 22.87 9.71
C LYS A 165 21.12 23.37 9.05
N ALA A 166 20.97 24.30 8.11
CA ALA A 166 22.08 25.09 7.61
C ALA A 166 22.68 25.82 8.82
N ALA A 167 23.91 25.46 9.14
CA ALA A 167 24.75 26.21 10.04
C ALA A 167 24.96 27.60 9.41
N ASP A 168 24.32 28.61 9.99
CA ASP A 168 24.70 29.99 9.78
C ASP A 168 25.27 30.47 11.13
N GLN A 169 26.59 30.31 11.27
CA GLN A 169 27.35 31.03 12.28
C GLN A 169 27.69 32.40 11.68
N PRO A 170 27.17 33.51 12.22
CA PRO A 170 27.80 34.80 11.96
C PRO A 170 29.11 34.85 12.74
N THR A 171 30.21 34.71 11.99
CA THR A 171 31.55 35.11 12.42
C THR A 171 31.66 36.64 12.36
N GLY A 172 32.24 37.26 13.40
CA GLY A 172 32.58 38.70 13.43
C GLY A 172 31.99 39.43 14.65
N GLN A 173 32.59 39.33 15.83
CA GLN A 173 33.69 40.20 16.32
C GLN A 173 33.20 41.56 16.84
N THR A 174 33.39 41.83 18.14
CA THR A 174 34.17 42.99 18.64
C THR A 174 34.34 42.90 20.15
N SER A 175 35.59 42.73 20.55
CA SER A 175 36.08 42.94 21.91
C SER A 175 35.88 44.40 22.34
N ARG A 176 35.47 44.62 23.59
CA ARG A 176 35.85 45.81 24.35
C ARG A 176 36.15 45.44 25.81
N PRO A 177 37.26 45.94 26.38
CA PRO A 177 37.63 45.68 27.76
C PRO A 177 36.98 46.69 28.72
N TRP A 178 36.74 46.17 29.92
CA TRP A 178 36.46 46.73 31.24
C TRP A 178 36.80 48.21 31.48
N THR A 179 35.81 48.92 32.05
CA THR A 179 35.95 49.89 33.15
C THR A 179 34.66 49.86 33.96
#